data_AF-A0A6H0ZWN6-F1
#
_entry.id   AF-A0A6H0ZWN6-F1
#
_cell.length_a   1.000
_cell.length_b   1.000
_cell.length_c   1.000
_cell.angle_alpha   90.00
_cell.angle_beta   90.00
_cell.angle_gamma   90.00
#
_symmetry.space_group_name_H-M   'P 1'
#
loop_
_entity.id
_entity.type
_entity.pdbx_description
1 polymer ?
#
loop_
_entity_poly.entity_id
_entity_poly.type
_entity_poly.pdbx_seq_one_letter_code
_entity_poly.pdbx_strand_id
1 'polypeptide(L)'
;MRDDVQRALAALSQLIEAPTAAGTALGNWRWTVRQRLSAVRDGLALESARATEGWLVAREGSLLRERTALMTRLSALGPTVLQASDVSMVREELRRIVADISHHRQRLHDLAYDEVELELGGSE
;
A
#
# COMPACT_ATOMS: atom_id res chain seq x y z
N MET A 1 3.93 -13.54 -4.70
CA MET A 1 2.88 -13.12 -3.75
C MET A 1 3.33 -12.07 -2.74
N ARG A 2 4.33 -12.30 -1.87
CA ARG A 2 4.87 -11.23 -0.98
C ARG A 2 5.42 -10.04 -1.82
N ASP A 3 5.93 -10.33 -3.01
CA ASP A 3 6.39 -9.35 -4.01
C ASP A 3 5.26 -8.66 -4.80
N ASP A 4 4.01 -9.12 -4.72
CA ASP A 4 2.95 -8.67 -5.64
C ASP A 4 2.46 -7.27 -5.26
N VAL A 5 2.27 -7.02 -3.96
CA VAL A 5 1.98 -5.68 -3.42
C VAL A 5 3.15 -4.74 -3.67
N GLN A 6 4.39 -5.21 -3.46
CA GLN A 6 5.59 -4.39 -3.69
C GLN A 6 5.71 -3.98 -5.17
N ARG A 7 5.49 -4.92 -6.09
CA ARG A 7 5.45 -4.63 -7.53
C ARG A 7 4.30 -3.70 -7.90
N ALA A 8 3.12 -3.89 -7.30
CA ALA A 8 1.98 -2.99 -7.51
C ALA A 8 2.25 -1.57 -7.02
N LEU A 9 2.89 -1.41 -5.86
CA LEU A 9 3.30 -0.11 -5.30
C LEU A 9 4.37 0.56 -6.17
N ALA A 10 5.39 -0.18 -6.60
CA ALA A 10 6.41 0.35 -7.50
C ALA A 10 5.81 0.83 -8.83
N ALA A 11 4.90 0.05 -9.42
CA ALA A 11 4.19 0.42 -10.64
C ALA A 11 3.30 1.67 -10.43
N LEU A 12 2.63 1.77 -9.28
CA LEU A 12 1.83 2.94 -8.93
C LEU A 12 2.72 4.18 -8.75
N SER A 13 3.84 4.06 -8.03
CA SER A 13 4.81 5.15 -7.83
C SER A 13 5.36 5.68 -9.16
N GLN A 14 5.81 4.79 -10.05
CA GLN A 14 6.29 5.19 -11.38
C GLN A 14 5.23 5.95 -12.18
N LEU A 15 3.96 5.52 -12.11
CA LEU A 15 2.86 6.18 -12.78
C LEU A 15 2.52 7.56 -12.17
N ILE A 16 2.69 7.72 -10.86
CA ILE A 16 2.51 9.01 -10.16
C ILE A 16 3.61 10.00 -10.49
N GLU A 17 4.79 9.58 -10.94
CA GLU A 17 5.86 10.48 -11.37
C GLU A 17 5.83 10.77 -12.88
N ALA A 18 5.10 9.97 -13.66
CA ALA A 18 5.00 10.17 -15.10
C ALA A 18 4.35 11.54 -15.44
N PRO A 19 4.92 12.30 -16.39
CA PRO A 19 4.33 13.56 -16.86
C PRO A 19 2.89 13.34 -17.37
N THR A 20 1.96 14.20 -16.96
CA THR A 20 0.61 14.22 -17.55
C THR A 20 0.39 15.46 -18.39
N ALA A 21 0.09 15.24 -19.67
CA ALA A 21 -0.51 16.25 -20.53
C ALA A 21 -2.03 16.34 -20.29
N ALA A 22 -2.63 17.49 -20.60
CA ALA A 22 -4.07 17.72 -20.48
C ALA A 22 -4.88 16.89 -21.50
N GLY A 23 -6.22 16.88 -21.34
CA GLY A 23 -7.14 16.20 -22.25
C GLY A 23 -7.12 14.68 -22.10
N THR A 24 -7.13 13.94 -23.22
CA THR A 24 -7.22 12.46 -23.25
C THR A 24 -6.10 11.78 -22.46
N ALA A 25 -4.88 12.34 -22.49
CA ALA A 25 -3.75 11.81 -21.74
C ALA A 25 -4.00 11.83 -20.22
N LEU A 26 -4.63 12.89 -19.71
CA LEU A 26 -5.01 12.99 -18.30
C LEU A 26 -6.12 11.99 -17.93
N GLY A 27 -7.11 11.81 -18.81
CA GLY A 27 -8.16 10.79 -18.60
C GLY A 27 -7.57 9.37 -18.50
N ASN A 28 -6.66 9.03 -19.41
CA ASN A 28 -5.96 7.73 -19.40
C ASN A 28 -5.10 7.54 -18.15
N TRP A 29 -4.41 8.59 -17.71
CA TRP A 29 -3.64 8.56 -16.47
C TRP A 29 -4.54 8.29 -15.26
N ARG A 30 -5.65 9.04 -15.12
CA ARG A 30 -6.61 8.85 -14.01
C ARG A 30 -7.16 7.43 -13.96
N TRP A 31 -7.56 6.89 -15.11
CA TRP A 31 -8.05 5.52 -15.20
C TRP A 31 -6.99 4.50 -14.80
N THR A 32 -5.77 4.66 -15.31
CA THR A 32 -4.67 3.74 -15.01
C THR A 32 -4.29 3.78 -13.53
N VAL A 33 -4.20 4.98 -12.94
CA VAL A 33 -3.96 5.14 -11.49
C VAL A 33 -5.04 4.44 -10.69
N ARG A 34 -6.32 4.62 -11.02
CA ARG A 34 -7.43 3.93 -10.35
C ARG A 34 -7.27 2.40 -10.37
N GLN A 35 -6.91 1.83 -11.52
CA GLN A 35 -6.69 0.38 -11.62
C GLN A 35 -5.51 -0.08 -10.75
N ARG A 36 -4.43 0.70 -10.71
CA ARG A 36 -3.28 0.40 -9.84
C ARG A 36 -3.63 0.52 -8.35
N LEU A 37 -4.46 1.49 -7.95
CA LEU A 37 -4.96 1.59 -6.59
C LEU A 37 -5.77 0.34 -6.18
N SER A 38 -6.61 -0.18 -7.08
CA SER A 38 -7.33 -1.44 -6.81
C SER A 38 -6.37 -2.60 -6.61
N ALA A 39 -5.37 -2.75 -7.48
CA ALA A 39 -4.38 -3.82 -7.36
C ALA A 39 -3.59 -3.76 -6.03
N VAL A 40 -3.19 -2.57 -5.59
CA VAL A 40 -2.54 -2.39 -4.29
C VAL A 40 -3.48 -2.76 -3.14
N ARG A 41 -4.73 -2.31 -3.18
CA ARG A 41 -5.75 -2.62 -2.17
C ARG A 41 -6.00 -4.12 -2.07
N ASP A 42 -6.17 -4.79 -3.20
CA ASP A 42 -6.47 -6.23 -3.25
C ASP A 42 -5.29 -7.04 -2.71
N GLY A 43 -4.05 -6.62 -3.01
CA GLY A 43 -2.86 -7.23 -2.43
C GLY A 43 -2.74 -7.01 -0.90
N LEU A 44 -3.06 -5.83 -0.39
CA LEU A 44 -3.11 -5.56 1.06
C LEU A 44 -4.19 -6.39 1.77
N ALA A 45 -5.33 -6.64 1.13
CA ALA A 45 -6.38 -7.48 1.68
C ALA A 45 -5.91 -8.94 1.85
N LEU A 46 -5.15 -9.46 0.87
CA LEU A 46 -4.60 -10.81 0.90
C LEU A 46 -3.47 -10.98 1.93
N GLU A 47 -2.71 -9.93 2.23
CA GLU A 47 -1.64 -9.96 3.24
C GLU A 47 -2.19 -10.28 4.65
N SER A 48 -3.44 -9.89 4.95
CA SER A 48 -4.12 -10.20 6.21
C SER A 48 -4.39 -11.68 6.45
N ALA A 49 -4.77 -12.41 5.40
CA ALA A 49 -5.24 -13.78 5.56
C ALA A 49 -4.14 -14.71 6.12
N ARG A 50 -2.87 -14.31 5.95
CA ARG A 50 -1.70 -15.06 6.37
C ARG A 50 -1.12 -14.62 7.72
N ALA A 51 -1.28 -13.36 8.11
CA ALA A 51 -0.81 -12.87 9.41
C ALA A 51 -1.57 -13.52 10.58
N THR A 52 -2.82 -13.92 10.37
CA THR A 52 -3.71 -14.49 11.41
C THR A 52 -3.27 -15.88 11.93
N GLU A 53 -2.25 -16.52 11.35
CA GLU A 53 -1.79 -17.87 11.76
C GLU A 53 -0.70 -17.88 12.85
N GLY A 54 -0.23 -16.75 13.38
CA GLY A 54 0.84 -16.76 14.39
C GLY A 54 1.04 -15.46 15.18
N TRP A 55 0.58 -15.50 16.45
CA TRP A 55 1.12 -14.86 17.67
C TRP A 55 1.80 -13.47 17.61
N LEU A 56 1.07 -12.40 18.00
CA LEU A 56 1.37 -11.48 19.12
C LEU A 56 0.21 -10.47 19.24
N VAL A 57 -0.85 -10.88 19.97
CA VAL A 57 -2.20 -10.28 19.99
C VAL A 57 -2.21 -8.74 20.15
N ALA A 58 -1.24 -8.15 20.87
CA ALA A 58 -1.17 -6.70 21.07
C ALA A 58 -0.48 -5.94 19.93
N ARG A 59 0.59 -6.49 19.35
CA ARG A 59 1.40 -5.82 18.32
C ARG A 59 0.79 -6.02 16.92
N GLU A 60 0.19 -7.18 16.69
CA GLU A 60 -0.67 -7.45 15.53
C GLU A 60 -1.86 -6.50 15.47
N GLY A 61 -2.48 -6.18 16.61
CA GLY A 61 -3.65 -5.27 16.66
C GLY A 61 -3.35 -3.84 16.19
N SER A 62 -2.12 -3.35 16.37
CA SER A 62 -1.72 -2.03 15.85
C SER A 62 -1.50 -2.07 14.34
N LEU A 63 -0.79 -3.09 13.84
CA LEU A 63 -0.53 -3.26 12.40
C LEU A 63 -1.83 -3.53 11.62
N LEU A 64 -2.76 -4.29 12.20
CA LEU A 64 -4.08 -4.56 11.63
C LEU A 64 -4.91 -3.29 11.49
N ARG A 65 -4.94 -2.45 12.53
CA ARG A 65 -5.66 -1.15 12.51
C ARG A 65 -5.04 -0.21 11.50
N GLU A 66 -3.72 -0.11 11.46
CA GLU A 66 -3.02 0.70 10.47
C GLU A 66 -3.35 0.25 9.05
N ARG A 67 -3.24 -1.05 8.76
CA ARG A 67 -3.59 -1.60 7.44
C ARG A 67 -5.03 -1.26 7.06
N THR A 68 -5.96 -1.39 8.01
CA THR A 68 -7.38 -1.05 7.79
C THR A 68 -7.55 0.44 7.46
N ALA A 69 -6.82 1.33 8.14
CA ALA A 69 -6.81 2.75 7.83
C ALA A 69 -6.23 3.03 6.43
N LEU A 70 -5.14 2.36 6.04
CA LEU A 70 -4.55 2.46 4.69
C LEU A 70 -5.52 1.98 3.61
N MET A 71 -6.19 0.85 3.82
CA MET A 71 -7.21 0.33 2.89
C MET A 71 -8.41 1.29 2.73
N THR A 72 -8.82 1.93 3.83
CA THR A 72 -9.88 2.93 3.81
C THR A 72 -9.47 4.15 2.99
N ARG A 73 -8.26 4.67 3.23
CA ARG A 73 -7.69 5.80 2.46
C ARG A 73 -7.54 5.48 0.97
N LEU A 74 -7.05 4.29 0.62
CA LEU A 74 -6.98 3.83 -0.78
C LEU A 74 -8.36 3.81 -1.45
N SER A 75 -9.37 3.30 -0.73
CA SER A 75 -10.74 3.24 -1.25
C SER A 75 -11.34 4.62 -1.49
N ALA A 76 -11.03 5.59 -0.62
CA ALA A 76 -11.46 6.98 -0.78
C ALA A 76 -10.73 7.69 -1.95
N LEU A 77 -9.47 7.35 -2.23
CA LEU A 77 -8.71 7.94 -3.33
C LEU A 77 -9.21 7.52 -4.72
N GLY A 78 -9.79 6.32 -4.87
CA GLY A 78 -10.26 5.82 -6.16
C GLY A 78 -11.25 6.75 -6.90
N PRO A 79 -12.33 7.20 -6.24
CA PRO A 79 -13.23 8.23 -6.79
C PRO A 79 -12.55 9.60 -6.95
N THR A 80 -11.77 10.03 -5.95
CA THR A 80 -11.08 11.33 -5.95
C THR A 80 -10.16 11.50 -7.16
N VAL A 81 -9.40 10.46 -7.53
CA VAL A 81 -8.53 10.47 -8.72
C VAL A 81 -9.31 10.76 -10.00
N LEU A 82 -10.53 10.23 -10.13
CA LEU A 82 -11.34 10.43 -11.33
C LEU A 82 -11.95 11.83 -11.41
N GLN A 83 -12.27 12.44 -10.27
CA GLN A 83 -13.15 13.61 -10.19
C GLN A 83 -12.43 14.92 -9.85
N ALA A 84 -11.25 14.85 -9.21
CA ALA A 84 -10.55 16.04 -8.75
C ALA A 84 -10.13 16.95 -9.92
N SER A 85 -10.43 18.24 -9.80
CA SER A 85 -9.99 19.28 -10.72
C SER A 85 -8.49 19.55 -10.60
N ASP A 86 -7.97 19.57 -9.37
CA ASP A 86 -6.55 19.73 -9.06
C ASP A 86 -5.83 18.37 -9.08
N VAL A 87 -5.15 18.11 -10.20
CA VAL A 87 -4.36 16.89 -10.41
C VAL A 87 -3.10 16.87 -9.53
N SER A 88 -2.52 18.04 -9.25
CA SER A 88 -1.30 18.14 -8.46
C SER A 88 -1.55 17.77 -7.00
N MET A 89 -2.69 18.21 -6.45
CA MET A 89 -3.14 17.81 -5.12
C MET A 89 -3.38 16.29 -5.05
N VAL A 90 -4.02 15.70 -6.06
CA VAL A 90 -4.19 14.23 -6.11
C VAL A 90 -2.84 13.52 -6.16
N ARG A 91 -1.87 14.00 -6.93
CA ARG A 91 -0.52 13.39 -6.97
C ARG A 91 0.18 13.42 -5.63
N GLU A 92 0.06 14.51 -4.88
CA GLU A 92 0.60 14.62 -3.53
C GLU A 92 -0.02 13.56 -2.60
N GLU A 93 -1.35 13.45 -2.58
CA GLU A 93 -2.04 12.45 -1.77
C GLU A 93 -1.69 11.01 -2.18
N LEU A 94 -1.52 10.77 -3.48
CA LEU A 94 -1.05 9.48 -4.01
C LEU A 94 0.38 9.16 -3.57
N ARG A 95 1.30 10.14 -3.55
CA ARG A 95 2.66 9.95 -3.04
C ARG A 95 2.66 9.62 -1.55
N ARG A 96 1.87 10.36 -0.76
CA ARG A 96 1.73 10.12 0.69
C ARG A 96 1.23 8.71 0.98
N ILE A 97 0.17 8.25 0.32
CA ILE A 97 -0.35 6.91 0.57
C ILE A 97 0.64 5.82 0.14
N VAL A 98 1.41 6.02 -0.94
CA VAL A 98 2.47 5.08 -1.34
C VAL A 98 3.58 5.00 -0.29
N ALA A 99 4.02 6.14 0.25
CA ALA A 99 5.01 6.18 1.32
C ALA A 99 4.50 5.50 2.61
N ASP A 100 3.27 5.81 3.02
CA ASP A 100 2.66 5.22 4.22
C ASP A 100 2.54 3.69 4.12
N ILE A 101 2.13 3.17 2.95
CA ILE A 101 2.06 1.71 2.73
C ILE A 101 3.46 1.10 2.73
N SER A 102 4.46 1.77 2.14
CA SER A 102 5.84 1.28 2.14
C SER A 102 6.39 1.19 3.56
N HIS A 103 6.15 2.20 4.40
CA HIS A 103 6.54 2.16 5.82
C HIS A 103 5.82 1.07 6.61
N HIS A 104 4.52 0.86 6.36
CA HIS A 104 3.77 -0.24 6.98
C HIS A 104 4.39 -1.60 6.65
N ARG A 105 4.73 -1.83 5.39
CA ARG A 105 5.38 -3.06 4.93
C ARG A 105 6.79 -3.23 5.51
N GLN A 106 7.56 -2.15 5.63
CA GLN A 106 8.87 -2.20 6.27
C GLN A 106 8.74 -2.65 7.73
N ARG A 107 7.83 -2.05 8.51
CA ARG A 107 7.62 -2.48 9.90
C ARG A 107 7.12 -3.91 10.03
N LEU A 108 6.29 -4.37 9.10
CA LEU A 108 5.85 -5.77 9.06
C LEU A 108 7.04 -6.71 8.81
N HIS A 109 7.95 -6.33 7.92
CA HIS A 109 9.17 -7.09 7.64
C HIS A 109 10.10 -7.10 8.85
N ASP A 110 10.37 -5.94 9.46
CA ASP A 110 11.23 -5.83 10.64
C ASP A 110 10.73 -6.72 11.78
N LEU A 111 9.41 -6.75 12.02
CA LEU A 111 8.80 -7.63 13.01
C LEU A 111 9.05 -9.12 12.73
N ALA A 112 8.95 -9.53 11.46
CA ALA A 112 9.18 -10.92 11.07
C ALA A 112 10.66 -11.34 11.21
N TYR A 113 11.61 -10.40 11.15
CA TYR A 113 13.03 -10.68 11.40
C TYR A 113 13.33 -10.78 12.89
N ASP A 114 12.78 -9.87 13.71
CA ASP A 114 12.91 -9.92 15.17
C ASP A 114 12.43 -11.28 15.73
N GLU A 115 11.38 -11.85 15.13
CA GLU A 115 10.83 -13.18 15.47
C GLU A 115 11.82 -14.32 15.17
N VAL A 116 12.40 -14.35 13.96
CA VAL A 116 13.37 -15.37 13.55
C VAL A 116 14.64 -15.31 14.40
N GLU A 117 15.10 -14.12 14.76
CA GLU A 117 16.27 -13.95 15.62
C GLU A 117 16.02 -14.48 17.05
N LEU A 118 14.82 -14.29 17.59
CA LEU A 118 14.40 -14.84 18.89
C LEU A 118 14.27 -16.37 18.89
N GLU A 119 13.74 -16.98 17.82
CA GLU A 119 13.59 -18.44 17.72
C GLU A 119 14.95 -19.16 17.53
N LEU A 120 15.90 -18.55 16.82
CA LEU A 120 17.23 -19.11 16.60
C LEU A 120 18.17 -18.94 17.81
N GLY A 121 17.97 -17.91 18.64
CA GLY A 121 18.76 -17.65 19.85
C GLY A 121 18.40 -18.50 21.08
N GLY A 122 17.37 -19.35 20.99
CA GLY A 122 16.92 -20.24 22.08
C GLY A 122 17.52 -21.65 22.09
N SER A 123 18.49 -21.92 21.20
CA SER A 123 19.13 -23.23 21.05
C SER A 123 20.60 -23.20 21.50
N GLU A 124 20.86 -22.91 22.78
CA GLU A 124 22.16 -23.18 23.44
C GLU A 124 21.96 -23.77 24.84
#